data_AF-A0A969M5M9-F1
#
_entry.id   AF-A0A969M5M9-F1
#
_cell.length_a   1.000
_cell.length_b   1.000
_cell.length_c   1.000
_cell.angle_alpha   90.00
_cell.angle_beta   90.00
_cell.angle_gamma   90.00
#
_symmetry.space_group_name_H-M   'P 1'
#
loop_
_entity.id
_entity.type
_entity.pdbx_description
1 polymer ?
#
loop_
_entity_poly.entity_id
_entity_poly.type
_entity_poly.pdbx_seq_one_letter_code
_entity_poly.pdbx_strand_id
1 'polypeptide(L)'
;AAGGGAGLLHAHDLRVPRPAALGQGGTVSITRVAVDRRAKPWRVSVEARAAPQAELFVEGPTADWALPVPDPGIPTAEGTIRFHFDLDGVPAGVDPAGARLTLTLVSGEHAVETSAPLD
;
A
#
# COMPACT_ATOMS: atom_id res chain seq x y z
N ALA A 1 -14.11 1.82 38.33
CA ALA A 1 -14.06 2.15 36.90
C ALA A 1 -12.64 1.91 36.39
N ALA A 2 -12.38 0.77 35.76
CA ALA A 2 -11.07 0.40 35.20
C ALA A 2 -11.18 -0.21 33.78
N GLY A 3 -12.36 -0.17 33.16
CA GLY A 3 -12.64 -0.81 31.86
C GLY A 3 -12.49 0.09 30.63
N GLY A 4 -12.21 1.38 30.79
CA GLY A 4 -12.19 2.33 29.67
C GLY A 4 -10.92 2.25 28.80
N GLY A 5 -9.74 2.22 29.43
CA GLY A 5 -8.47 2.25 28.69
C GLY A 5 -8.18 0.98 27.88
N ALA A 6 -8.48 -0.19 28.43
CA ALA A 6 -8.30 -1.46 27.73
C ALA A 6 -9.25 -1.59 26.52
N GLY A 7 -10.49 -1.11 26.65
CA GLY A 7 -11.44 -1.06 25.55
C GLY A 7 -11.00 -0.15 24.41
N LEU A 8 -10.46 1.03 24.74
CA LEU A 8 -9.93 1.97 23.75
C LEU A 8 -8.69 1.41 23.04
N LEU A 9 -7.74 0.82 23.78
CA LEU A 9 -6.56 0.19 23.19
C LEU A 9 -6.96 -0.93 22.22
N HIS A 10 -7.90 -1.79 22.60
CA HIS A 10 -8.39 -2.85 21.74
C HIS A 10 -9.02 -2.30 20.45
N ALA A 11 -9.86 -1.27 20.55
CA ALA A 11 -10.47 -0.64 19.37
C ALA A 11 -9.41 -0.07 18.40
N HIS A 12 -8.33 0.51 18.91
CA HIS A 12 -7.24 1.01 18.08
C HIS A 12 -6.35 -0.11 17.50
N ASP A 13 -6.12 -1.20 18.24
CA ASP A 13 -5.33 -2.36 17.79
C ASP A 13 -5.96 -3.05 16.56
N LEU A 14 -7.29 -2.99 16.43
CA LEU A 14 -8.00 -3.53 15.26
C LEU A 14 -7.69 -2.75 13.98
N ARG A 15 -7.28 -1.48 14.09
CA ARG A 15 -6.96 -0.60 12.97
C ARG A 15 -5.47 -0.61 12.60
N VAL A 16 -4.64 -1.28 13.38
CA VAL A 16 -3.20 -1.42 13.08
C VAL A 16 -3.04 -2.29 11.84
N PRO A 17 -2.30 -1.84 10.80
CA PRO A 17 -2.02 -2.64 9.62
C PRO A 17 -1.44 -4.00 9.99
N ARG A 18 -2.04 -5.07 9.47
CA ARG A 18 -1.55 -6.43 9.68
C ARG A 18 -0.74 -6.90 8.47
N PRO A 19 0.41 -7.58 8.68
CA PRO A 19 1.16 -8.15 7.56
C PRO A 19 0.29 -9.11 6.73
N ALA A 20 0.33 -8.95 5.42
CA ALA A 20 -0.32 -9.82 4.44
C ALA A 20 0.63 -10.08 3.26
N ALA A 21 0.57 -11.28 2.69
CA ALA A 21 1.35 -11.59 1.50
C ALA A 21 0.72 -10.93 0.25
N LEU A 22 1.56 -10.56 -0.72
CA LEU A 22 1.09 -10.10 -2.02
C LEU A 22 0.27 -11.21 -2.70
N GLY A 23 -0.92 -10.90 -3.17
CA GLY A 23 -1.83 -11.87 -3.77
C GLY A 23 -2.53 -12.78 -2.75
N GLN A 24 -2.35 -12.54 -1.44
CA GLN A 24 -3.14 -13.23 -0.42
C GLN A 24 -4.62 -12.91 -0.63
N GLY A 25 -5.47 -13.94 -0.59
CA GLY A 25 -6.91 -13.74 -0.62
C GLY A 25 -7.41 -12.95 0.58
N GLY A 26 -8.63 -12.41 0.45
CA GLY A 26 -9.27 -11.60 1.49
C GLY A 26 -10.21 -10.56 0.89
N THR A 27 -10.89 -9.84 1.77
CA THR A 27 -11.74 -8.68 1.43
C THR A 27 -10.93 -7.39 1.31
N VAL A 28 -9.85 -7.26 2.09
CA VAL A 28 -8.87 -6.18 2.00
C VAL A 28 -7.50 -6.80 1.74
N SER A 29 -6.99 -6.64 0.53
CA SER A 29 -5.75 -7.31 0.09
C SER A 29 -5.14 -6.62 -1.12
N ILE A 30 -3.81 -6.51 -1.16
CA ILE A 30 -3.08 -6.13 -2.38
C ILE A 30 -2.87 -7.36 -3.24
N THR A 31 -3.43 -7.35 -4.45
CA THR A 31 -3.44 -8.52 -5.34
C THR A 31 -2.32 -8.50 -6.36
N ARG A 32 -1.90 -7.31 -6.80
CA ARG A 32 -0.85 -7.15 -7.82
C ARG A 32 -0.14 -5.81 -7.68
N VAL A 33 1.15 -5.83 -7.96
CA VAL A 33 1.98 -4.64 -8.17
C VAL A 33 2.64 -4.79 -9.54
N ALA A 34 2.65 -3.73 -10.34
CA ALA A 34 3.30 -3.72 -11.65
C ALA A 34 4.01 -2.40 -11.89
N VAL A 35 5.13 -2.46 -12.64
CA VAL A 35 5.96 -1.29 -12.95
C VAL A 35 5.91 -1.01 -14.45
N ASP A 36 5.48 0.19 -14.81
CA ASP A 36 5.64 0.73 -16.15
C ASP A 36 6.99 1.45 -16.26
N ARG A 37 7.89 0.84 -17.05
CA ARG A 37 9.27 1.30 -17.25
C ARG A 37 9.47 2.11 -18.52
N ARG A 38 8.39 2.49 -19.22
CA ARG A 38 8.46 3.20 -20.52
C ARG A 38 9.00 4.62 -20.41
N ALA A 39 8.84 5.27 -19.25
CA ALA A 39 9.35 6.61 -18.98
C ALA A 39 9.98 6.68 -17.57
N LYS A 40 10.81 7.69 -17.32
CA LYS A 40 11.36 8.01 -16.00
C LYS A 40 10.69 9.29 -15.47
N PRO A 41 10.35 9.37 -14.16
CA PRO A 41 10.37 8.27 -13.19
C PRO A 41 9.45 7.11 -13.60
N TRP A 42 9.79 5.87 -13.21
CA TRP A 42 8.93 4.71 -13.50
C TRP A 42 7.59 4.87 -12.80
N ARG A 43 6.50 4.43 -13.41
CA ARG A 43 5.17 4.47 -12.79
C ARG A 43 4.83 3.11 -12.21
N VAL A 44 4.34 3.07 -10.98
CA VAL A 44 3.84 1.85 -10.34
C VAL A 44 2.32 1.85 -10.38
N SER A 45 1.73 0.69 -10.69
CA SER A 45 0.30 0.44 -10.50
C SER A 45 0.11 -0.66 -9.45
N VAL A 46 -0.88 -0.45 -8.57
CA VAL A 46 -1.22 -1.39 -7.49
C VAL A 46 -2.70 -1.73 -7.62
N GLU A 47 -2.99 -3.03 -7.76
CA GLU A 47 -4.34 -3.55 -7.71
C GLU A 47 -4.62 -4.13 -6.33
N ALA A 48 -5.79 -3.81 -5.79
CA ALA A 48 -6.22 -4.27 -4.48
C ALA A 48 -7.71 -4.56 -4.45
N ARG A 49 -8.11 -5.50 -3.60
CA ARG A 49 -9.51 -5.62 -3.16
C ARG A 49 -9.70 -4.72 -1.95
N ALA A 50 -10.64 -3.80 -2.04
CA ALA A 50 -10.93 -2.84 -0.97
C ALA A 50 -12.26 -2.10 -1.23
N ALA A 51 -12.73 -1.34 -0.25
CA ALA A 51 -13.83 -0.41 -0.46
C ALA A 51 -13.41 0.76 -1.37
N PRO A 52 -14.36 1.45 -2.05
CA PRO A 52 -14.04 2.54 -2.98
C PRO A 52 -13.28 3.72 -2.38
N GLN A 53 -13.39 3.94 -1.06
CA GLN A 53 -12.72 5.02 -0.33
C GLN A 53 -11.38 4.57 0.29
N ALA A 54 -10.84 3.43 -0.13
CA ALA A 54 -9.58 2.94 0.40
C ALA A 54 -8.41 3.87 0.05
N GLU A 55 -7.45 3.94 0.97
CA GLU A 55 -6.24 4.72 0.84
C GLU A 55 -5.04 3.78 0.74
N LEU A 56 -4.05 4.17 -0.06
CA LEU A 56 -2.79 3.45 -0.21
C LEU A 56 -1.65 4.37 0.21
N PHE A 57 -0.79 3.86 1.09
CA PHE A 57 0.48 4.48 1.46
C PHE A 57 1.62 3.61 0.96
N VAL A 58 2.74 4.25 0.62
CA VAL A 58 3.92 3.58 0.09
C VAL A 58 5.17 4.11 0.75
N GLU A 59 6.05 3.19 1.13
CA GLU A 59 7.36 3.47 1.69
C GLU A 59 8.42 2.71 0.91
N GLY A 60 9.57 3.35 0.70
CA GLY A 60 10.74 2.71 0.13
C GLY A 60 11.43 1.75 1.12
N PRO A 61 12.45 1.00 0.67
CA PRO A 61 13.22 0.10 1.52
C PRO A 61 13.98 0.81 2.65
N THR A 62 14.22 2.11 2.51
CA THR A 62 15.00 2.94 3.43
C THR A 62 14.37 4.34 3.57
N ALA A 63 14.66 5.02 4.67
CA ALA A 63 14.03 6.30 5.03
C ALA A 63 14.42 7.49 4.13
N ASP A 64 15.42 7.34 3.27
CA ASP A 64 15.85 8.33 2.28
C ASP A 64 15.01 8.30 0.99
N TRP A 65 14.09 7.34 0.85
CA TRP A 65 13.09 7.33 -0.21
C TRP A 65 11.93 8.26 0.14
N ALA A 66 11.70 9.27 -0.69
CA ALA A 66 10.66 10.28 -0.51
C ALA A 66 9.55 10.11 -1.55
N LEU A 67 8.94 8.92 -1.58
CA LEU A 67 7.92 8.58 -2.57
C LEU A 67 6.66 9.47 -2.39
N PRO A 68 6.01 9.90 -3.50
CA PRO A 68 4.79 10.67 -3.42
C PRO A 68 3.65 9.83 -2.85
N VAL A 69 2.66 10.51 -2.28
CA VAL A 69 1.38 9.86 -1.94
C VAL A 69 0.74 9.34 -3.23
N PRO A 70 0.29 8.08 -3.27
CA PRO A 70 -0.41 7.56 -4.43
C PRO A 70 -1.66 8.36 -4.80
N ASP A 71 -1.95 8.41 -6.10
CA ASP A 71 -3.17 8.98 -6.62
C ASP A 71 -4.40 8.29 -6.00
N PRO A 72 -5.54 8.99 -5.85
CA PRO A 72 -6.77 8.38 -5.39
C PRO A 72 -7.11 7.12 -6.17
N GLY A 73 -7.48 6.06 -5.46
CA GLY A 73 -7.77 4.77 -6.07
C GLY A 73 -8.97 4.85 -7.01
N ILE A 74 -8.83 4.25 -8.18
CA ILE A 74 -9.89 4.21 -9.20
C ILE A 74 -10.58 2.85 -9.09
N PRO A 75 -11.88 2.81 -8.75
CA PRO A 75 -12.64 1.57 -8.78
C PRO A 75 -12.60 0.96 -10.18
N THR A 76 -12.32 -0.34 -10.22
CA THR A 76 -12.34 -1.16 -11.43
C THR A 76 -13.47 -2.18 -11.29
N ALA A 77 -13.31 -3.37 -11.88
CA ALA A 77 -14.32 -4.42 -11.84
C ALA A 77 -14.29 -5.20 -10.51
N GLU A 78 -15.42 -5.83 -10.14
CA GLU A 78 -15.55 -6.80 -9.04
C GLU A 78 -14.92 -6.39 -7.68
N GLY A 79 -15.11 -5.15 -7.22
CA GLY A 79 -14.60 -4.70 -5.91
C GLY A 79 -13.07 -4.54 -5.87
N THR A 80 -12.44 -4.43 -7.03
CA THR A 80 -11.02 -4.13 -7.17
C THR A 80 -10.83 -2.63 -7.38
N ILE A 81 -9.85 -2.05 -6.70
CA ILE A 81 -9.41 -0.66 -6.86
C ILE A 81 -7.98 -0.65 -7.39
N ARG A 82 -7.67 0.34 -8.24
CA ARG A 82 -6.32 0.52 -8.78
C ARG A 82 -5.75 1.87 -8.38
N PHE A 83 -4.56 1.84 -7.79
CA PHE A 83 -3.78 3.02 -7.42
C PHE A 83 -2.59 3.18 -8.36
N HIS A 84 -2.09 4.41 -8.48
CA HIS A 84 -0.88 4.71 -9.21
C HIS A 84 -0.01 5.70 -8.43
N PHE A 85 1.30 5.60 -8.63
CA PHE A 85 2.25 6.62 -8.19
C PHE A 85 3.50 6.51 -9.05
N ASP A 86 4.23 7.61 -9.15
CA ASP A 86 5.52 7.63 -9.82
C ASP A 86 6.62 7.33 -8.79
N LEU A 87 7.68 6.62 -9.20
CA LEU A 87 8.91 6.44 -8.41
C LEU A 87 9.75 7.72 -8.40
N ASP A 88 9.09 8.86 -8.22
CA ASP A 88 9.71 10.12 -7.90
C ASP A 88 10.13 10.09 -6.42
N GLY A 89 11.29 10.64 -6.09
CA GLY A 89 11.86 10.54 -4.74
C GLY A 89 12.65 9.27 -4.43
N VAL A 90 12.98 8.44 -5.44
CA VAL A 90 14.07 7.45 -5.32
C VAL A 90 15.40 8.18 -5.14
N PRO A 91 16.27 7.76 -4.19
CA PRO A 91 17.55 8.42 -3.96
C PRO A 91 18.42 8.49 -5.22
N ALA A 92 19.18 9.59 -5.36
CA ALA A 92 20.04 9.80 -6.51
C ALA A 92 21.08 8.66 -6.66
N GLY A 93 21.20 8.11 -7.87
CA GLY A 93 22.14 7.03 -8.16
C GLY A 93 21.67 5.62 -7.77
N VAL A 94 20.48 5.47 -7.18
CA VAL A 94 19.88 4.17 -6.86
C VAL A 94 19.07 3.66 -8.06
N ASP A 95 19.30 2.39 -8.44
CA ASP A 95 18.42 1.66 -9.35
C ASP A 95 17.25 1.06 -8.54
N PRO A 96 15.99 1.45 -8.80
CA PRO A 96 14.85 0.90 -8.08
C PRO A 96 14.48 -0.53 -8.48
N ALA A 97 15.10 -1.13 -9.51
CA ALA A 97 14.82 -2.51 -9.91
C ALA A 97 15.04 -3.51 -8.76
N GLY A 98 14.04 -4.36 -8.48
CA GLY A 98 14.11 -5.37 -7.43
C GLY A 98 14.06 -4.84 -5.99
N ALA A 99 14.00 -3.50 -5.80
CA ALA A 99 13.75 -2.93 -4.49
C ALA A 99 12.37 -3.37 -3.97
N ARG A 100 12.26 -3.53 -2.65
CA ARG A 100 10.99 -3.91 -2.01
C ARG A 100 10.34 -2.68 -1.41
N LEU A 101 9.12 -2.40 -1.84
CA LEU A 101 8.28 -1.37 -1.25
C LEU A 101 7.42 -1.97 -0.14
N THR A 102 7.17 -1.17 0.88
CA THR A 102 6.13 -1.46 1.89
C THR A 102 4.88 -0.70 1.49
N LEU A 103 3.79 -1.44 1.27
CA LEU A 103 2.50 -0.90 0.86
C LEU A 103 1.50 -1.09 1.99
N THR A 104 0.90 0.00 2.45
CA THR A 104 -0.14 -0.04 3.49
C THR A 104 -1.47 0.35 2.86
N LEU A 105 -2.38 -0.63 2.77
CA LEU A 105 -3.73 -0.44 2.25
C LEU A 105 -4.70 -0.32 3.42
N VAL A 106 -5.42 0.80 3.49
CA VAL A 106 -6.42 1.07 4.52
C VAL A 106 -7.81 1.11 3.87
N SER A 107 -8.76 0.36 4.40
CA SER A 107 -10.13 0.28 3.91
C SER A 107 -11.10 0.25 5.09
N GLY A 108 -11.53 1.44 5.51
CA GLY A 108 -12.35 1.61 6.72
C GLY A 108 -11.57 1.22 7.98
N GLU A 109 -12.10 0.26 8.74
CA GLU A 109 -11.48 -0.22 9.99
C GLU A 109 -10.45 -1.33 9.75
N HIS A 110 -10.23 -1.74 8.50
CA HIS A 110 -9.27 -2.78 8.14
C HIS A 110 -8.05 -2.18 7.45
N ALA A 111 -6.87 -2.65 7.83
CA ALA A 111 -5.63 -2.27 7.16
C ALA A 111 -4.71 -3.47 7.01
N VAL A 112 -4.03 -3.55 5.86
CA VAL A 112 -3.00 -4.56 5.59
C VAL A 112 -1.71 -3.89 5.15
N GLU A 113 -0.59 -4.47 5.57
CA GLU A 113 0.75 -4.09 5.12
C GLU A 113 1.29 -5.22 4.24
N THR A 114 1.77 -4.89 3.05
CA THR A 114 2.30 -5.86 2.08
C THR A 114 3.65 -5.39 1.55
N SER A 115 4.67 -6.24 1.70
CA SER A 115 5.95 -6.01 1.04
C SER A 115 5.92 -6.54 -0.39
N ALA A 116 6.20 -5.70 -1.38
CA ALA A 116 6.18 -6.06 -2.79
C ALA A 116 7.47 -5.66 -3.52
N PRO A 117 8.05 -6.54 -4.37
CA PRO A 117 9.20 -6.19 -5.19
C PRO A 117 8.80 -5.33 -6.40
N LEU A 118 9.73 -4.50 -6.87
CA LEU A 118 9.64 -3.73 -8.12
C LEU A 118 10.20 -4.55 -9.30
N ASP A 119 9.42 -5.52 -9.77
CA ASP A 119 9.77 -6.45 -10.86
C ASP A 119 9.41 -5.98 -12.27
#